data_AF-A0A3D0XAY3-F1
#
_entry.id   AF-A0A3D0XAY3-F1
#
_cell.length_a   1.000
_cell.length_b   1.000
_cell.length_c   1.000
_cell.angle_alpha   90.00
_cell.angle_beta   90.00
_cell.angle_gamma   90.00
#
_symmetry.space_group_name_H-M   'P 1'
#
loop_
_entity.id
_entity.type
_entity.pdbx_description
1 polymer ?
#
loop_
_entity_poly.entity_id
_entity_poly.type
_entity_poly.pdbx_seq_one_letter_code
_entity_poly.pdbx_strand_id
1 'polypeptide(L)'
;MIRKLIVISQSESRSLEVPFEKGLNIILGGNKTGKSSIIKSIFTTLGCECKRVEADWKKLVSTYLLFFKYGERQFCIVRQDKKFQIFENINNDFSCIIETNAFHEYSNCLMDILEIKMPCISKDGKQFNITPPLLFRFQYIDQDEGWSKIADSFKNVAYIKDWKANTNKYVCGYLDDSYYALQAQKAEHILEKDDKKKELNYNQSFVSRITSTLTQIENIESVEEVTTDIESLLAKAEELRKMQFSYNAEMTVLENDIYINQHKLHIVEHNLIETKKDIEYAMTQEDELICPFCGTIYSNG
;
A
#
# COMPACT_ATOMS: atom_id res chain seq x y z
N MET A 1 10.51 -32.08 -9.20
CA MET A 1 11.38 -32.78 -8.22
C MET A 1 12.58 -31.90 -7.89
N ILE A 2 12.77 -31.56 -6.62
CA ILE A 2 13.98 -30.86 -6.13
C ILE A 2 15.18 -31.81 -6.18
N ARG A 3 16.33 -31.32 -6.65
CA ARG A 3 17.58 -32.09 -6.81
C ARG A 3 18.68 -31.63 -5.89
N LYS A 4 18.78 -30.32 -5.66
CA LYS A 4 19.86 -29.74 -4.87
C LYS A 4 19.46 -28.35 -4.38
N LEU A 5 19.84 -28.05 -3.14
CA LEU A 5 19.88 -26.70 -2.60
C LEU A 5 21.35 -26.30 -2.38
N ILE A 6 21.72 -25.09 -2.78
CA ILE A 6 22.98 -24.47 -2.38
C ILE A 6 22.64 -23.18 -1.65
N VAL A 7 23.24 -22.97 -0.49
CA VAL A 7 23.21 -21.69 0.23
C VAL A 7 24.63 -21.15 0.33
N ILE A 8 24.80 -19.87 0.04
CA ILE A 8 26.09 -19.19 -0.01
C ILE A 8 26.13 -18.11 1.06
N SER A 9 27.18 -18.13 1.87
CA SER A 9 27.55 -17.04 2.77
C SER A 9 28.77 -16.34 2.19
N GLN A 10 28.57 -15.13 1.67
CA GLN A 10 29.68 -14.28 1.21
C GLN A 10 30.57 -13.83 2.36
N SER A 11 29.99 -13.52 3.54
CA SER A 11 30.74 -13.08 4.72
C SER A 11 31.72 -14.14 5.22
N GLU A 12 31.34 -15.43 5.13
CA GLU A 12 32.21 -16.53 5.53
C GLU A 12 33.04 -17.10 4.38
N SER A 13 32.85 -16.63 3.14
CA SER A 13 33.43 -17.25 1.94
C SER A 13 33.16 -18.76 1.87
N ARG A 14 31.94 -19.17 2.22
CA ARG A 14 31.53 -20.57 2.34
C ARG A 14 30.20 -20.82 1.66
N SER A 15 30.00 -22.06 1.24
CA SER A 15 28.71 -22.55 0.75
C SER A 15 28.37 -23.90 1.34
N LEU A 16 27.08 -24.15 1.57
CA LEU A 16 26.56 -25.46 1.91
C LEU A 16 25.76 -25.99 0.72
N GLU A 17 26.13 -27.17 0.24
CA GLU A 17 25.43 -27.91 -0.79
C GLU A 17 24.68 -29.09 -0.16
N VAL A 18 23.38 -29.17 -0.42
CA VAL A 18 22.50 -30.24 0.08
C VAL A 18 21.85 -30.95 -1.12
N PRO A 19 22.28 -32.17 -1.45
CA PRO A 19 21.67 -32.98 -2.50
C PRO A 19 20.36 -33.61 -2.02
N PHE A 20 19.43 -33.83 -2.96
CA PHE A 20 18.16 -34.51 -2.73
C PHE A 20 17.95 -35.62 -3.75
N GLU A 21 17.56 -36.78 -3.24
CA GLU A 21 17.26 -37.97 -4.05
C GLU A 21 15.76 -38.19 -4.22
N LYS A 22 15.39 -39.08 -5.13
CA LYS A 22 13.99 -39.44 -5.35
C LYS A 22 13.53 -40.31 -4.19
N GLY A 23 12.50 -39.86 -3.47
CA GLY A 23 11.91 -40.59 -2.35
C GLY A 23 12.08 -39.85 -1.04
N LEU A 24 12.17 -40.61 0.06
CA LEU A 24 12.28 -40.08 1.40
C LEU A 24 13.70 -39.59 1.68
N ASN A 25 13.85 -38.29 1.89
CA ASN A 25 15.11 -37.68 2.33
C ASN A 25 14.98 -37.33 3.82
N ILE A 26 15.93 -37.77 4.64
CA ILE A 26 15.90 -37.57 6.09
C ILE A 26 17.05 -36.65 6.51
N ILE A 27 16.72 -35.51 7.12
CA ILE A 27 17.70 -34.56 7.66
C ILE A 27 17.81 -34.78 9.18
N LEU A 28 18.96 -35.31 9.62
CA LEU A 28 19.23 -35.61 11.03
C LEU A 28 20.25 -34.61 11.61
N GLY A 29 20.10 -34.30 12.90
CA GLY A 29 21.00 -33.39 13.60
C GLY A 29 20.44 -32.98 14.96
N GLY A 30 21.31 -32.55 15.87
CA GLY A 30 20.93 -32.08 17.21
C GLY A 30 20.05 -30.82 17.19
N ASN A 31 19.61 -30.36 18.35
CA ASN A 31 18.84 -29.10 18.43
C ASN A 31 19.68 -27.91 17.93
N LYS A 32 19.04 -26.97 17.22
CA LYS A 32 19.66 -25.74 16.67
C LYS A 32 20.85 -25.97 15.72
N THR A 33 20.87 -27.08 15.00
CA THR A 33 21.91 -27.42 14.00
C THR A 33 21.57 -26.99 12.57
N GLY A 34 20.53 -26.17 12.36
CA GLY A 34 20.17 -25.62 11.04
C GLY A 34 19.22 -26.49 10.20
N LYS A 35 18.65 -27.57 10.75
CA LYS A 35 17.68 -28.44 10.03
C LYS A 35 16.47 -27.65 9.49
N SER A 36 15.84 -26.84 10.35
CA SER A 36 14.74 -25.95 9.98
C SER A 36 15.18 -24.96 8.91
N SER A 37 16.38 -24.39 9.07
CA SER A 37 16.93 -23.39 8.17
C SER A 37 17.18 -23.92 6.76
N ILE A 38 17.61 -25.18 6.60
CA ILE A 38 17.74 -25.83 5.27
C ILE A 38 16.37 -25.94 4.58
N ILE A 39 15.34 -26.42 5.28
CA ILE A 39 13.99 -26.57 4.70
C ILE A 39 13.40 -25.20 4.37
N LYS A 40 13.48 -24.24 5.31
CA LYS A 40 13.03 -22.85 5.11
C LYS A 40 13.76 -22.18 3.94
N SER A 41 15.01 -22.55 3.67
CA SER A 41 15.79 -22.04 2.53
C SER A 41 15.23 -22.49 1.17
N ILE A 42 14.71 -23.71 1.06
CA ILE A 42 14.02 -24.19 -0.16
C ILE A 42 12.83 -23.28 -0.46
N PHE A 43 11.95 -23.09 0.53
CA PHE A 43 10.75 -22.27 0.39
C PHE A 43 11.09 -20.80 0.15
N THR A 44 12.10 -20.28 0.84
CA THR A 44 12.63 -18.94 0.60
C THR A 44 13.08 -18.79 -0.86
N THR A 45 13.82 -19.76 -1.40
CA THR A 45 14.26 -19.72 -2.81
C THR A 45 13.08 -19.73 -3.77
N LEU A 46 12.02 -20.50 -3.47
CA LEU A 46 10.78 -20.54 -4.26
C LEU A 46 9.95 -19.25 -4.17
N GLY A 47 10.29 -18.30 -3.29
CA GLY A 47 9.53 -17.07 -3.08
C GLY A 47 8.51 -17.16 -1.95
N CYS A 48 8.56 -18.21 -1.13
CA CYS A 48 7.73 -18.39 0.04
C CYS A 48 8.46 -17.89 1.29
N GLU A 49 8.05 -16.73 1.81
CA GLU A 49 8.63 -16.22 3.06
C GLU A 49 8.01 -16.91 4.28
N CYS A 50 8.78 -17.74 4.97
CA CYS A 50 8.36 -18.35 6.23
C CYS A 50 8.11 -17.28 7.30
N LYS A 51 7.11 -17.50 8.16
CA LYS A 51 6.77 -16.55 9.25
C LYS A 51 7.94 -16.29 10.20
N ARG A 52 8.66 -17.36 10.54
CA ARG A 52 9.86 -17.32 11.38
C ARG A 52 11.05 -17.92 10.65
N VAL A 53 12.09 -17.11 10.50
CA VAL A 53 13.42 -17.55 10.05
C VAL A 53 14.41 -17.03 11.08
N GLU A 54 15.38 -17.87 11.46
CA GLU A 54 16.40 -17.50 12.43
C GLU A 54 17.18 -16.27 11.92
N ALA A 55 17.28 -15.22 12.74
CA ALA A 55 17.85 -13.94 12.30
C ALA A 55 19.31 -14.08 11.86
N ASP A 56 20.08 -14.92 12.55
CA ASP A 56 21.48 -15.19 12.23
C ASP A 56 21.62 -15.90 10.88
N TRP A 57 20.73 -16.87 10.59
CA TRP A 57 20.70 -17.54 9.29
C TRP A 57 20.39 -16.56 8.16
N LYS A 58 19.40 -15.68 8.36
CA LYS A 58 19.03 -14.66 7.38
C LYS A 58 20.14 -13.65 7.10
N LYS A 59 20.95 -13.32 8.11
CA LYS A 59 22.12 -12.44 7.97
C LYS A 59 23.30 -13.15 7.30
N LEU A 60 23.47 -14.43 7.61
CA LEU A 60 24.61 -15.24 7.16
C LEU A 60 24.51 -15.58 5.67
N VAL A 61 23.32 -15.98 5.22
CA VAL A 61 23.11 -16.46 3.84
C VAL A 61 22.74 -15.29 2.93
N SER A 62 23.59 -15.03 1.95
CA SER A 62 23.40 -13.95 0.97
C SER A 62 22.79 -14.43 -0.35
N THR A 63 22.93 -15.71 -0.69
CA THR A 63 22.41 -16.27 -1.94
C THR A 63 21.90 -17.69 -1.75
N TYR A 64 20.77 -17.99 -2.39
CA TYR A 64 20.17 -19.31 -2.44
C TYR A 64 20.07 -19.79 -3.88
N LEU A 65 20.40 -21.05 -4.14
CA LEU A 65 20.20 -21.71 -5.42
C LEU A 65 19.40 -22.98 -5.22
N LEU A 66 18.34 -23.17 -5.98
CA LEU A 66 17.50 -24.36 -5.94
C LEU A 66 17.42 -24.99 -7.32
N PHE A 67 18.00 -26.19 -7.44
CA PHE A 67 17.94 -26.99 -8.65
C PHE A 67 16.76 -27.95 -8.57
N PHE A 68 15.94 -27.98 -9.61
CA PHE A 68 14.81 -28.88 -9.70
C PHE A 68 14.56 -29.32 -11.15
N LYS A 69 13.83 -30.43 -11.31
CA LYS A 69 13.32 -30.90 -12.59
C LYS A 69 11.80 -30.81 -12.65
N TYR A 70 11.26 -30.46 -13.80
CA TYR A 70 9.82 -30.52 -14.10
C TYR A 70 9.64 -31.15 -15.48
N GLY A 71 8.97 -32.30 -15.53
CA GLY A 71 9.07 -33.21 -16.68
C GLY A 71 10.52 -33.59 -16.97
N GLU A 72 10.92 -33.47 -18.24
CA GLU A 72 12.29 -33.69 -18.71
C GLU A 72 13.19 -32.44 -18.57
N ARG A 73 12.60 -31.28 -18.27
CA ARG A 73 13.29 -29.99 -18.19
C ARG A 73 13.96 -29.82 -16.82
N GLN A 74 15.11 -29.15 -16.80
CA GLN A 74 15.88 -28.89 -15.57
C GLN A 74 16.08 -27.40 -15.37
N PHE A 75 15.88 -26.95 -14.14
CA PHE A 75 15.88 -25.54 -13.80
C PHE A 75 16.74 -25.25 -12.57
N CYS A 76 17.19 -24.01 -12.47
CA CYS A 76 17.83 -23.45 -11.30
C CYS A 76 17.17 -22.11 -10.96
N ILE A 77 16.65 -21.96 -9.75
CA ILE A 77 16.24 -20.65 -9.22
C ILE A 77 17.39 -20.09 -8.40
N VAL A 78 17.76 -18.85 -8.64
CA VAL A 78 18.71 -18.10 -7.82
C VAL A 78 17.96 -16.97 -7.12
N ARG A 79 18.09 -16.89 -5.80
CA ARG A 79 17.55 -15.80 -4.99
C ARG A 79 18.68 -15.07 -4.28
N GLN A 80 18.76 -13.76 -4.50
CA GLN A 80 19.69 -12.84 -3.84
C GLN A 80 18.88 -11.70 -3.23
N ASP A 81 18.61 -11.78 -1.92
CA ASP A 81 17.70 -10.87 -1.22
C ASP A 81 16.31 -10.78 -1.91
N LYS A 82 16.03 -9.67 -2.61
CA LYS A 82 14.80 -9.42 -3.38
C LYS A 82 14.89 -9.79 -4.86
N LYS A 83 16.10 -10.05 -5.36
CA LYS A 83 16.34 -10.42 -6.75
C LYS A 83 16.04 -11.90 -6.96
N PHE A 84 15.22 -12.19 -7.96
CA PHE A 84 14.89 -13.53 -8.41
C PHE A 84 15.42 -13.75 -9.82
N GLN A 85 16.01 -14.92 -10.04
CA GLN A 85 16.43 -15.37 -11.36
C GLN A 85 16.00 -16.83 -11.55
N ILE A 86 15.56 -17.17 -12.76
CA ILE A 86 15.31 -18.57 -13.14
C ILE A 86 16.14 -18.88 -14.38
N PHE A 87 16.86 -20.00 -14.30
CA PHE A 87 17.64 -20.54 -15.41
C PHE A 87 17.09 -21.90 -15.81
N GLU A 88 17.17 -22.21 -17.09
CA GLU A 88 16.89 -23.54 -17.65
C GLU A 88 18.18 -24.14 -18.19
N ASN A 89 18.40 -25.42 -17.92
CA ASN A 89 19.49 -26.18 -18.52
C ASN A 89 19.09 -26.64 -19.93
N ILE A 90 19.79 -26.11 -20.93
CA ILE A 90 19.64 -26.47 -22.34
C ILE A 90 21.01 -26.96 -22.81
N ASN A 91 21.10 -28.23 -23.21
CA ASN A 91 22.35 -28.84 -23.70
C ASN A 91 23.55 -28.70 -22.73
N ASN A 92 23.32 -28.88 -21.43
CA ASN A 92 24.30 -28.70 -20.34
C ASN A 92 24.68 -27.25 -20.01
N ASP A 93 24.16 -26.25 -20.71
CA ASP A 93 24.35 -24.84 -20.39
C ASP A 93 23.10 -24.24 -19.74
N PHE A 94 23.29 -23.32 -18.80
CA PHE A 94 22.18 -22.63 -18.14
C PHE A 94 21.85 -21.31 -18.84
N SER A 95 20.67 -21.25 -19.46
CA SER A 95 20.13 -20.03 -20.07
C SER A 95 19.20 -19.32 -19.09
N CYS A 96 19.36 -17.99 -18.95
CA CYS A 96 18.50 -17.18 -18.10
C CYS A 96 17.12 -17.00 -18.75
N ILE A 97 16.06 -17.42 -18.05
CA ILE A 97 14.67 -17.23 -18.48
C ILE A 97 14.16 -15.87 -18.00
N ILE A 98 14.46 -15.51 -16.74
CA ILE A 98 14.01 -14.26 -16.12
C ILE A 98 15.02 -13.80 -15.08
N GLU A 99 15.18 -12.49 -14.98
CA GLU A 99 15.86 -11.80 -13.89
C GLU A 99 15.00 -10.59 -13.49
N THR A 100 14.52 -10.55 -12.25
CA THR A 100 13.63 -9.48 -11.79
C THR A 100 13.67 -9.28 -10.28
N ASN A 101 13.36 -8.06 -9.83
CA ASN A 101 13.06 -7.75 -8.43
C ASN A 101 11.55 -7.78 -8.14
N ALA A 102 10.72 -7.93 -9.18
CA ALA A 102 9.28 -7.93 -9.08
C ALA A 102 8.77 -9.35 -8.80
N PHE A 103 8.24 -9.55 -7.59
CA PHE A 103 7.75 -10.86 -7.15
C PHE A 103 6.62 -11.43 -8.03
N HIS A 104 5.77 -10.57 -8.61
CA HIS A 104 4.66 -11.00 -9.46
C HIS A 104 5.14 -11.52 -10.82
N GLU A 105 6.13 -10.87 -11.44
CA GLU A 105 6.75 -11.33 -12.69
C GLU A 105 7.44 -12.68 -12.49
N TYR A 106 8.23 -12.80 -11.41
CA TYR A 106 8.85 -14.07 -11.02
C TYR A 106 7.80 -15.17 -10.80
N SER A 107 6.71 -14.86 -10.08
CA SER A 107 5.66 -15.83 -9.79
C SER A 107 4.97 -16.31 -11.07
N ASN A 108 4.62 -15.40 -11.99
CA ASN A 108 4.02 -15.76 -13.27
C ASN A 108 4.95 -16.68 -14.08
N CYS A 109 6.22 -16.30 -14.22
CA CYS A 109 7.21 -17.11 -14.92
C CYS A 109 7.36 -18.51 -14.31
N LEU A 110 7.39 -18.62 -12.97
CA LEU A 110 7.46 -19.91 -12.31
C LEU A 110 6.18 -20.73 -12.52
N MET A 111 5.00 -20.12 -12.47
CA MET A 111 3.75 -20.83 -12.75
C MET A 111 3.67 -21.32 -14.20
N ASP A 112 4.17 -20.54 -15.16
CA ASP A 112 4.24 -20.96 -16.56
C ASP A 112 5.16 -22.18 -16.74
N ILE A 113 6.30 -22.22 -16.05
CA ILE A 113 7.20 -23.39 -16.01
C ILE A 113 6.51 -24.61 -15.41
N LEU A 114 5.71 -24.41 -14.36
CA LEU A 114 4.96 -25.46 -13.68
C LEU A 114 3.62 -25.79 -14.35
N GLU A 115 3.30 -25.15 -15.48
CA GLU A 115 2.06 -25.33 -16.23
C GLU A 115 0.79 -25.12 -15.38
N ILE A 116 0.82 -24.13 -14.48
CA ILE A 116 -0.27 -23.81 -13.55
C ILE A 116 -0.96 -22.52 -14.01
N LYS A 117 -2.27 -22.57 -14.28
CA LYS A 117 -3.08 -21.40 -14.63
C LYS A 117 -4.27 -21.28 -13.71
N MET A 118 -4.03 -20.68 -12.55
CA MET A 118 -5.07 -20.33 -11.58
C MET A 118 -5.13 -18.81 -11.41
N PRO A 119 -5.85 -18.09 -12.29
CA PRO A 119 -6.03 -16.65 -12.11
C PRO A 119 -6.78 -16.37 -10.81
N CYS A 120 -6.23 -15.43 -10.05
CA CYS A 120 -6.74 -14.88 -8.82
C CYS A 120 -7.06 -13.40 -9.02
N ILE A 121 -8.02 -12.91 -8.24
CA ILE A 121 -8.45 -11.52 -8.27
C ILE A 121 -8.03 -10.87 -6.95
N SER A 122 -7.30 -9.75 -7.02
CA SER A 122 -6.93 -8.97 -5.84
C SER A 122 -8.18 -8.34 -5.22
N LYS A 123 -8.02 -7.81 -4.02
CA LYS A 123 -9.05 -6.94 -3.42
C LYS A 123 -9.35 -5.70 -4.27
N ASP A 124 -8.38 -5.23 -5.04
CA ASP A 124 -8.49 -4.05 -5.93
C ASP A 124 -8.97 -4.42 -7.34
N GLY A 125 -9.43 -5.65 -7.57
CA GLY A 125 -9.96 -6.11 -8.86
C GLY A 125 -8.91 -6.46 -9.91
N LYS A 126 -7.61 -6.43 -9.57
CA LYS A 126 -6.54 -6.82 -10.50
C LYS A 126 -6.43 -8.34 -10.59
N GLN A 127 -6.30 -8.85 -11.82
CA GLN A 127 -6.07 -10.26 -12.08
C GLN A 127 -4.58 -10.59 -12.12
N PHE A 128 -4.19 -11.71 -11.53
CA PHE A 128 -2.83 -12.26 -11.58
C PHE A 128 -2.89 -13.77 -11.32
N ASN A 129 -1.85 -14.52 -11.70
CA ASN A 129 -1.83 -15.96 -11.47
C ASN A 129 -1.55 -16.29 -9.98
N ILE A 130 -1.86 -17.51 -9.53
CA ILE A 130 -1.50 -17.97 -8.19
C ILE A 130 0.01 -17.82 -7.94
N THR A 131 0.40 -17.39 -6.74
CA THR A 131 1.82 -17.24 -6.38
C THR A 131 2.36 -18.42 -5.58
N PRO A 132 3.70 -18.62 -5.52
CA PRO A 132 4.32 -19.74 -4.81
C PRO A 132 3.86 -19.92 -3.35
N PRO A 133 3.72 -18.88 -2.50
CA PRO A 133 3.25 -19.04 -1.12
C PRO A 133 1.87 -19.69 -1.01
N LEU A 134 0.99 -19.47 -1.98
CA LEU A 134 -0.37 -20.01 -1.97
C LEU A 134 -0.43 -21.43 -2.51
N LEU A 135 0.40 -21.73 -3.50
CA LEU A 135 0.53 -23.05 -4.08
C LEU A 135 1.19 -24.03 -3.11
N PHE A 136 2.29 -23.61 -2.46
CA PHE A 136 3.16 -24.49 -1.68
C PHE A 136 2.80 -24.60 -0.19
N ARG A 137 1.72 -23.97 0.27
CA ARG A 137 1.36 -23.90 1.70
C ARG A 137 1.03 -25.24 2.35
N PHE A 138 0.70 -26.27 1.57
CA PHE A 138 0.44 -27.62 2.10
C PHE A 138 1.68 -28.52 2.09
N GLN A 139 2.73 -28.10 1.40
CA GLN A 139 3.98 -28.85 1.22
C GLN A 139 4.98 -28.57 2.34
N TYR A 140 4.66 -27.66 3.25
CA TYR A 140 5.46 -27.34 4.42
C TYR A 140 4.58 -27.12 5.64
N ILE A 141 4.95 -27.77 6.75
CA ILE A 141 4.40 -27.50 8.07
C ILE A 141 5.56 -26.99 8.91
N ASP A 142 5.51 -25.72 9.28
CA ASP A 142 6.54 -25.11 10.12
C ASP A 142 6.53 -25.71 11.53
N GLN A 143 7.70 -25.98 12.09
CA GLN A 143 7.83 -26.54 13.44
C GLN A 143 7.31 -25.56 14.52
N ASP A 144 7.47 -24.26 14.33
CA ASP A 144 7.17 -23.24 15.33
C ASP A 144 5.68 -22.90 15.37
N GLU A 145 5.06 -22.72 14.21
CA GLU A 145 3.67 -22.23 14.09
C GLU A 145 2.74 -23.15 13.28
N GLY A 146 3.28 -24.11 12.51
CA GLY A 146 2.53 -24.88 11.51
C GLY A 146 1.49 -25.84 12.08
N TRP A 147 1.69 -26.33 13.31
CA TRP A 147 0.74 -27.24 13.96
C TRP A 147 -0.51 -26.53 14.51
N SER A 148 -0.41 -25.24 14.81
CA SER A 148 -1.56 -24.46 15.30
C SER A 148 -2.53 -24.06 14.19
N LYS A 149 -2.01 -23.85 12.97
CA LYS A 149 -2.75 -23.43 11.79
C LYS A 149 -2.16 -24.09 10.54
N ILE A 150 -2.80 -25.18 10.10
CA ILE A 150 -2.42 -25.87 8.87
C ILE A 150 -2.47 -24.91 7.68
N ALA A 151 -1.49 -25.02 6.79
CA ALA A 151 -1.38 -24.20 5.58
C ALA A 151 -1.23 -22.69 5.82
N ASP A 152 -0.66 -22.31 6.96
CA ASP A 152 -0.43 -20.93 7.37
C ASP A 152 1.03 -20.71 7.80
N SER A 153 1.98 -21.31 7.08
CA SER A 153 3.42 -21.21 7.36
C SER A 153 4.13 -20.02 6.68
N PHE A 154 3.46 -19.38 5.70
CA PHE A 154 4.04 -18.29 4.90
C PHE A 154 3.40 -16.94 5.17
N LYS A 155 4.18 -15.86 4.98
CA LYS A 155 3.72 -14.47 5.06
C LYS A 155 3.02 -14.04 3.76
N ASN A 156 2.31 -12.92 3.84
CA ASN A 156 1.81 -12.17 2.69
C ASN A 156 0.91 -12.96 1.72
N VAL A 157 0.09 -13.88 2.22
CA VAL A 157 -0.88 -14.65 1.41
C VAL A 157 -2.26 -13.96 1.28
N ALA A 158 -2.52 -12.90 2.06
CA ALA A 158 -3.85 -12.33 2.27
C ALA A 158 -4.28 -11.22 1.27
N TYR A 159 -3.51 -11.00 0.20
CA TYR A 159 -3.80 -9.99 -0.82
C TYR A 159 -4.81 -10.45 -1.88
N ILE A 160 -5.07 -11.76 -1.96
CA ILE A 160 -6.13 -12.37 -2.78
C ILE A 160 -7.43 -12.44 -1.97
N LYS A 161 -8.55 -12.10 -2.60
CA LYS A 161 -9.89 -12.26 -2.01
C LYS A 161 -10.23 -13.75 -1.87
N ASP A 162 -10.73 -14.15 -0.70
CA ASP A 162 -11.15 -15.53 -0.39
C ASP A 162 -10.09 -16.60 -0.70
N TRP A 163 -8.81 -16.22 -0.59
CA TRP A 163 -7.67 -17.02 -1.02
C TRP A 163 -7.68 -18.43 -0.45
N LYS A 164 -8.04 -18.62 0.84
CA LYS A 164 -8.05 -19.93 1.49
C LYS A 164 -8.98 -20.91 0.80
N ALA A 165 -10.23 -20.52 0.59
CA ALA A 165 -11.25 -21.39 0.00
C ALA A 165 -10.88 -21.77 -1.44
N ASN A 166 -10.45 -20.79 -2.24
CA ASN A 166 -10.08 -21.02 -3.63
C ASN A 166 -8.84 -21.91 -3.75
N THR A 167 -7.76 -21.52 -3.10
CA THR A 167 -6.51 -22.30 -3.20
C THR A 167 -6.61 -23.67 -2.51
N ASN A 168 -7.52 -23.87 -1.53
CA ASN A 168 -7.81 -25.20 -0.98
C ASN A 168 -8.38 -26.09 -2.09
N LYS A 169 -9.44 -25.62 -2.76
CA LYS A 169 -10.15 -26.36 -3.81
C LYS A 169 -9.24 -26.65 -5.01
N TYR A 170 -8.37 -25.71 -5.35
CA TYR A 170 -7.41 -25.90 -6.42
C TYR A 170 -6.35 -26.96 -6.08
N VAL A 171 -5.66 -26.81 -4.93
CA VAL A 171 -4.56 -27.73 -4.58
C VAL A 171 -5.04 -29.17 -4.33
N CYS A 172 -6.27 -29.36 -3.86
CA CYS A 172 -6.84 -30.71 -3.73
C CYS A 172 -7.45 -31.27 -5.03
N GLY A 173 -7.39 -30.52 -6.14
CA GLY A 173 -7.94 -30.94 -7.43
C GLY A 173 -9.47 -30.93 -7.51
N TYR A 174 -10.16 -30.26 -6.57
CA TYR A 174 -11.62 -30.11 -6.59
C TYR A 174 -12.08 -29.13 -7.68
N LEU A 175 -11.29 -28.10 -7.97
CA LEU A 175 -11.50 -27.16 -9.06
C LEU A 175 -10.20 -26.99 -9.85
N ASP A 176 -10.31 -26.87 -11.17
CA ASP A 176 -9.20 -26.85 -12.12
C ASP A 176 -8.94 -25.44 -12.70
N ASP A 177 -7.94 -25.35 -13.57
CA ASP A 177 -7.56 -24.15 -14.32
C ASP A 177 -8.75 -23.58 -15.10
N SER A 178 -9.56 -24.46 -15.71
CA SER A 178 -10.75 -24.09 -16.50
C SER A 178 -11.76 -23.31 -15.65
N TYR A 179 -12.05 -23.80 -14.44
CA TYR A 179 -12.94 -23.11 -13.52
C TYR A 179 -12.44 -21.70 -13.17
N TYR A 180 -11.15 -21.58 -12.82
CA TYR A 180 -10.60 -20.29 -12.41
C TYR A 180 -10.49 -19.31 -13.57
N ALA A 181 -10.17 -19.79 -14.78
CA ALA A 181 -10.21 -18.99 -16.00
C ALA A 181 -11.61 -18.43 -16.29
N LEU A 182 -12.65 -19.26 -16.21
CA LEU A 182 -14.04 -18.83 -16.39
C LEU A 182 -14.48 -17.86 -15.30
N GLN A 183 -14.06 -18.09 -14.05
CA GLN A 183 -14.38 -17.21 -12.94
C GLN A 183 -13.73 -15.82 -13.10
N ALA A 184 -12.52 -15.77 -13.64
CA ALA A 184 -11.83 -14.52 -13.95
C ALA A 184 -12.53 -13.77 -15.10
N GLN A 185 -12.86 -14.45 -16.21
CA GLN A 185 -13.64 -13.87 -17.32
C GLN A 185 -14.99 -13.33 -16.85
N LYS A 186 -15.70 -14.07 -15.98
CA LYS A 186 -16.94 -13.60 -15.39
C LYS A 186 -16.75 -12.31 -14.60
N ALA A 187 -15.66 -12.19 -13.84
CA ALA A 187 -15.37 -10.97 -13.08
C ALA A 187 -15.05 -9.78 -13.99
N GLU A 188 -14.28 -10.00 -15.05
CA GLU A 188 -13.98 -9.00 -16.08
C GLU A 188 -15.27 -8.47 -16.73
N HIS A 189 -16.15 -9.35 -17.20
CA HIS A 189 -17.43 -8.94 -17.77
C HIS A 189 -18.36 -8.23 -16.78
N ILE A 190 -18.29 -8.55 -15.48
CA ILE A 190 -19.04 -7.82 -14.46
C ILE A 190 -18.52 -6.37 -14.35
N LEU A 191 -17.20 -6.17 -14.37
CA LEU A 191 -16.59 -4.83 -14.35
C LEU A 191 -16.99 -4.03 -15.59
N GLU A 192 -16.87 -4.61 -16.79
CA GLU A 192 -17.28 -3.96 -18.03
C GLU A 192 -18.77 -3.57 -18.03
N LYS A 193 -19.63 -4.47 -17.55
CA LYS A 193 -21.07 -4.23 -17.43
C LYS A 193 -21.35 -3.08 -16.45
N ASP A 194 -20.65 -3.04 -15.32
CA ASP A 194 -20.84 -2.00 -14.32
C ASP A 194 -20.34 -0.63 -14.82
N ASP A 195 -19.27 -0.58 -15.61
CA ASP A 195 -18.81 0.66 -16.25
C ASP A 195 -19.78 1.15 -17.33
N LYS A 196 -20.26 0.27 -18.22
CA LYS A 196 -21.32 0.62 -19.18
C LYS A 196 -22.60 1.08 -18.48
N LYS A 197 -22.93 0.53 -17.31
CA LYS A 197 -24.08 0.96 -16.52
C LYS A 197 -23.89 2.38 -15.97
N LYS A 198 -22.68 2.76 -15.56
CA LYS A 198 -22.37 4.14 -15.16
C LYS A 198 -22.53 5.11 -16.33
N GLU A 199 -22.03 4.76 -17.50
CA GLU A 199 -22.20 5.56 -18.73
C GLU A 199 -23.69 5.71 -19.10
N LEU A 200 -24.45 4.62 -19.05
CA LEU A 200 -25.89 4.66 -19.33
C LEU A 200 -26.61 5.59 -18.35
N ASN A 201 -26.32 5.49 -17.05
CA ASN A 201 -26.92 6.35 -16.03
C ASN A 201 -26.55 7.82 -16.26
N TYR A 202 -25.30 8.11 -16.63
CA TYR A 202 -24.87 9.45 -16.99
C TYR A 202 -25.65 10.00 -18.19
N ASN A 203 -25.76 9.21 -19.27
CA ASN A 203 -26.51 9.61 -20.47
C ASN A 203 -27.99 9.82 -20.18
N GLN A 204 -28.62 8.94 -19.38
CA GLN A 204 -30.00 9.12 -18.95
C GLN A 204 -30.17 10.41 -18.14
N SER A 205 -29.25 10.70 -17.22
CA SER A 205 -29.28 11.95 -16.46
C SER A 205 -29.13 13.18 -17.36
N PHE A 206 -28.27 13.11 -18.39
CA PHE A 206 -28.08 14.17 -19.36
C PHE A 206 -29.32 14.40 -20.23
N VAL A 207 -29.92 13.34 -20.76
CA VAL A 207 -31.18 13.41 -21.53
C VAL A 207 -32.28 14.00 -20.65
N SER A 208 -32.44 13.51 -19.41
CA SER A 208 -33.47 14.04 -18.50
C SER A 208 -33.32 15.54 -18.23
N ARG A 209 -32.07 16.03 -18.11
CA ARG A 209 -31.78 17.47 -18.00
C ARG A 209 -32.21 18.23 -19.24
N ILE A 210 -31.80 17.77 -20.43
CA ILE A 210 -32.20 18.40 -21.71
C ILE A 210 -33.72 18.43 -21.85
N THR A 211 -34.39 17.31 -21.61
CA THR A 211 -35.86 17.22 -21.68
C THR A 211 -36.50 18.20 -20.70
N SER A 212 -36.02 18.26 -19.45
CA SER A 212 -36.55 19.21 -18.47
C SER A 212 -36.38 20.67 -18.91
N THR A 213 -35.23 21.03 -19.48
CA THR A 213 -34.98 22.37 -20.03
C THR A 213 -35.87 22.67 -21.23
N LEU A 214 -36.04 21.73 -22.16
CA LEU A 214 -36.93 21.92 -23.31
C LEU A 214 -38.40 22.06 -22.88
N THR A 215 -38.88 21.26 -21.92
CA THR A 215 -40.23 21.42 -21.38
C THR A 215 -40.43 22.73 -20.63
N GLN A 216 -39.38 23.29 -20.01
CA GLN A 216 -39.45 24.63 -19.44
C GLN A 216 -39.54 25.70 -20.54
N ILE A 217 -38.87 25.50 -21.68
CA ILE A 217 -38.92 26.40 -22.84
C ILE A 217 -40.28 26.32 -23.56
N GLU A 218 -40.88 25.14 -23.72
CA GLU A 218 -42.20 24.98 -24.34
C GLU A 218 -43.35 25.55 -23.50
N ASN A 219 -43.17 25.65 -22.18
CA ASN A 219 -44.14 26.26 -21.26
C ASN A 219 -43.98 27.80 -21.12
N ILE A 220 -43.20 28.43 -22.00
CA ILE A 220 -43.10 29.89 -22.06
C ILE A 220 -44.31 30.43 -22.85
N GLU A 221 -45.29 30.97 -22.12
CA GLU A 221 -46.32 31.85 -22.68
C GLU A 221 -45.66 33.17 -23.11
N SER A 222 -45.60 33.38 -24.43
CA SER A 222 -45.15 34.60 -25.13
C SER A 222 -43.72 35.11 -24.85
N VAL A 223 -42.99 35.42 -25.93
CA VAL A 223 -41.61 35.96 -25.88
C VAL A 223 -41.54 37.32 -25.17
N GLU A 224 -42.65 38.07 -25.15
CA GLU A 224 -42.75 39.42 -24.59
C GLU A 224 -42.85 39.43 -23.05
N GLU A 225 -43.56 38.46 -22.45
CA GLU A 225 -43.59 38.32 -20.98
C GLU A 225 -42.24 37.85 -20.44
N VAL A 226 -41.56 36.92 -21.13
CA VAL A 226 -40.24 36.45 -20.71
C VAL A 226 -39.16 37.52 -20.82
N THR A 227 -39.20 38.38 -21.84
CA THR A 227 -38.26 39.53 -21.88
C THR A 227 -38.48 40.47 -20.70
N THR A 228 -39.73 40.71 -20.33
CA THR A 228 -40.08 41.61 -19.22
C THR A 228 -39.67 41.01 -17.87
N ASP A 229 -39.87 39.70 -17.68
CA ASP A 229 -39.45 38.98 -16.47
C ASP A 229 -37.92 38.87 -16.37
N ILE A 230 -37.21 38.68 -17.49
CA ILE A 230 -35.74 38.67 -17.52
C ILE A 230 -35.20 40.05 -17.13
N GLU A 231 -35.77 41.14 -17.64
CA GLU A 231 -35.38 42.50 -17.28
C GLU A 231 -35.63 42.79 -15.79
N SER A 232 -36.78 42.35 -15.26
CA SER A 232 -37.12 42.41 -13.83
C SER A 232 -36.12 41.63 -12.96
N LEU A 233 -35.78 40.40 -13.35
CA LEU A 233 -34.82 39.57 -12.64
C LEU A 233 -33.40 40.14 -12.70
N LEU A 234 -32.99 40.71 -13.84
CA LEU A 234 -31.72 41.40 -14.00
C LEU A 234 -31.63 42.62 -13.08
N ALA A 235 -32.67 43.46 -13.04
CA ALA A 235 -32.72 44.61 -12.14
C ALA A 235 -32.61 44.19 -10.66
N LYS A 236 -33.32 43.14 -10.27
CA LYS A 236 -33.27 42.59 -8.91
C LYS A 236 -31.91 41.97 -8.58
N ALA A 237 -31.27 41.30 -9.55
CA ALA A 237 -29.92 40.76 -9.39
C ALA A 237 -28.87 41.87 -9.23
N GLU A 238 -29.00 42.98 -9.97
CA GLU A 238 -28.14 44.15 -9.81
C GLU A 238 -28.31 44.81 -8.44
N GLU A 239 -29.54 44.92 -7.95
CA GLU A 239 -29.83 45.45 -6.62
C GLU A 239 -29.23 44.58 -5.51
N LEU A 240 -29.43 43.26 -5.58
CA LEU A 240 -28.81 42.31 -4.66
C LEU A 240 -27.28 42.37 -4.71
N ARG A 241 -26.70 42.55 -5.90
CA ARG A 241 -25.25 42.70 -6.07
C ARG A 241 -24.74 43.99 -5.43
N LYS A 242 -25.48 45.11 -5.54
CA LYS A 242 -25.15 46.35 -4.83
C LYS A 242 -25.19 46.17 -3.31
N MET A 243 -26.20 45.49 -2.78
CA MET A 243 -26.28 45.18 -1.35
C MET A 243 -25.14 44.25 -0.90
N GLN A 244 -24.77 43.27 -1.72
CA GLN A 244 -23.61 42.42 -1.43
C GLN A 244 -22.32 43.23 -1.35
N PHE A 245 -22.12 44.19 -2.27
CA PHE A 245 -20.97 45.09 -2.23
C PHE A 245 -20.97 45.97 -0.98
N SER A 246 -22.11 46.52 -0.56
CA SER A 246 -22.17 47.32 0.67
C SER A 246 -21.88 46.49 1.92
N TYR A 247 -22.48 45.29 2.03
CA TYR A 247 -22.21 44.41 3.17
C TYR A 247 -20.75 43.93 3.21
N ASN A 248 -20.14 43.63 2.06
CA ASN A 248 -18.72 43.27 2.02
C ASN A 248 -17.82 44.45 2.44
N ALA A 249 -18.16 45.68 2.08
CA ALA A 249 -17.44 46.86 2.51
C ALA A 249 -17.54 47.06 4.03
N GLU A 250 -18.75 46.94 4.60
CA GLU A 250 -18.98 46.97 6.05
C GLU A 250 -18.22 45.86 6.78
N MET A 251 -18.25 44.63 6.25
CA MET A 251 -17.52 43.49 6.80
C MET A 251 -16.02 43.74 6.84
N THR A 252 -15.46 44.32 5.76
CA THR A 252 -14.03 44.66 5.69
C THR A 252 -13.63 45.70 6.74
N VAL A 253 -14.51 46.66 7.05
CA VAL A 253 -14.27 47.63 8.13
C VAL A 253 -14.26 46.92 9.48
N LEU A 254 -15.26 46.07 9.74
CA LEU A 254 -15.34 45.31 10.98
C LEU A 254 -14.17 44.35 11.18
N GLU A 255 -13.71 43.68 10.12
CA GLU A 255 -12.53 42.80 10.16
C GLU A 255 -11.26 43.58 10.51
N ASN A 256 -11.08 44.78 9.93
CA ASN A 256 -9.97 45.66 10.29
C ASN A 256 -10.04 46.12 11.74
N ASP A 257 -11.23 46.49 12.23
CA ASP A 257 -11.43 46.90 13.62
C ASP A 257 -11.13 45.75 14.59
N ILE A 258 -11.56 44.53 14.27
CA ILE A 258 -11.23 43.33 15.05
C ILE A 258 -9.71 43.13 15.07
N TYR A 259 -9.05 43.20 13.92
CA TYR A 259 -7.59 43.03 13.82
C TYR A 259 -6.83 44.07 14.65
N ILE A 260 -7.19 45.35 14.52
CA ILE A 260 -6.56 46.44 15.28
C ILE A 260 -6.76 46.24 16.78
N ASN A 261 -7.98 45.87 17.21
CA ASN A 261 -8.27 45.68 18.63
C ASN A 261 -7.57 44.45 19.20
N GLN A 262 -7.45 43.36 18.44
CA GLN A 262 -6.65 42.19 18.84
C GLN A 262 -5.17 42.56 19.01
N HIS A 263 -4.61 43.35 18.09
CA HIS A 263 -3.23 43.81 18.20
C HIS A 263 -3.03 44.73 19.43
N LYS A 264 -3.98 45.63 19.70
CA LYS A 264 -3.97 46.47 20.91
C LYS A 264 -4.01 45.61 22.18
N LEU A 265 -4.89 44.62 22.22
CA LEU A 265 -5.01 43.70 23.36
C LEU A 265 -3.68 42.98 23.60
N HIS A 266 -3.06 42.45 22.55
CA HIS A 266 -1.77 41.77 22.64
C HIS A 266 -0.65 42.67 23.19
N ILE A 267 -0.56 43.93 22.74
CA ILE A 267 0.39 44.90 23.29
C ILE A 267 0.13 45.14 24.78
N VAL A 268 -1.13 45.34 25.17
CA VAL A 268 -1.49 45.58 26.57
C VAL A 268 -1.13 44.37 27.44
N GLU A 269 -1.46 43.15 27.00
CA GLU A 269 -1.08 41.92 27.69
C GLU A 269 0.43 41.78 27.85
N HIS A 270 1.19 42.03 26.78
CA HIS A 270 2.66 42.00 26.81
C HIS A 270 3.22 43.04 27.78
N ASN A 271 2.74 44.28 27.73
CA ASN A 271 3.17 45.34 28.65
C ASN A 271 2.83 45.00 30.10
N LEU A 272 1.71 44.34 30.36
CA LEU A 272 1.31 43.92 31.70
C LEU A 272 2.24 42.83 32.25
N ILE A 273 2.68 41.90 31.39
CA ILE A 273 3.68 40.90 31.72
C ILE A 273 5.03 41.55 32.03
N GLU A 274 5.51 42.46 31.18
CA GLU A 274 6.78 43.16 31.41
C GLU A 274 6.72 44.04 32.68
N THR A 275 5.63 44.78 32.88
CA THR A 275 5.44 45.59 34.11
C THR A 275 5.43 44.71 35.37
N LYS A 276 4.84 43.50 35.31
CA LYS A 276 4.92 42.55 36.43
C LYS A 276 6.35 42.10 36.70
N LYS A 277 7.12 41.79 35.65
CA LYS A 277 8.55 41.45 35.80
C LYS A 277 9.34 42.62 36.37
N ASP A 278 9.07 43.84 35.92
CA ASP A 278 9.72 45.05 36.44
C ASP A 278 9.39 45.28 37.92
N ILE A 279 8.12 45.08 38.33
CA ILE A 279 7.71 45.15 39.74
C ILE A 279 8.38 44.06 40.57
N GLU A 280 8.38 42.81 40.10
CA GLU A 280 9.06 41.70 40.77
C GLU A 280 10.56 41.97 40.92
N TYR A 281 11.21 42.47 39.87
CA TYR A 281 12.61 42.87 39.90
C TYR A 281 12.84 43.99 40.92
N ALA A 282 12.04 45.06 40.90
CA ALA A 282 12.13 46.18 41.83
C ALA A 282 11.94 45.74 43.29
N MET A 283 11.01 44.83 43.58
CA MET A 283 10.81 44.27 44.93
C MET A 283 11.97 43.40 45.43
N THR A 284 12.86 42.95 44.54
CA THR A 284 14.07 42.19 44.91
C THR A 284 15.33 43.04 45.06
N GLN A 285 15.26 44.36 44.77
CA GLN A 285 16.40 45.26 44.93
C GLN A 285 16.56 45.71 46.39
N GLU A 286 17.80 45.90 46.82
CA GLU A 286 18.14 46.38 48.16
C GLU A 286 17.79 47.87 48.34
N ASP A 287 17.82 48.37 49.60
CA ASP A 287 17.43 49.75 49.95
C ASP A 287 18.31 50.84 49.30
N GLU A 288 19.40 50.47 48.63
CA GLU A 288 20.30 51.37 47.89
C GLU A 288 20.41 50.93 46.43
N LEU A 289 19.89 51.75 45.52
CA LEU A 289 19.99 51.55 44.07
C LEU A 289 21.20 52.31 43.51
N ILE A 290 22.12 51.60 42.87
CA ILE A 290 23.27 52.21 42.18
C ILE A 290 22.95 52.35 40.69
N CYS A 291 22.94 53.59 40.17
CA CYS A 291 22.71 53.80 38.75
C CYS A 291 23.85 53.19 37.92
N PRO A 292 23.57 52.25 36.98
CA PRO A 292 24.61 51.58 36.21
C PRO A 292 25.30 52.47 35.18
N PHE A 293 24.77 53.68 34.90
CA PHE A 293 25.34 54.63 33.95
C PHE A 293 26.19 55.73 34.59
N CYS A 294 25.87 56.17 35.80
CA CYS A 294 26.59 57.28 36.47
C CYS A 294 27.09 56.94 37.88
N GLY A 295 26.83 55.74 38.39
CA GLY A 295 27.33 55.26 39.69
C GLY A 295 26.78 55.99 40.91
N THR A 296 25.76 56.84 40.74
CA THR A 296 25.13 57.56 41.86
C THR A 296 24.21 56.62 42.63
N ILE A 297 24.33 56.65 43.96
CA ILE A 297 23.56 55.81 44.90
C ILE A 297 22.29 56.56 45.30
N TYR A 298 21.14 55.92 45.15
CA TYR A 298 19.83 56.43 45.54
C TYR A 298 19.21 55.52 46.59
N SER A 299 18.59 56.08 47.62
CA SER A 299 17.78 55.30 48.57
C SER A 299 16.48 54.85 47.90
N ASN A 300 16.24 53.54 47.86
CA ASN A 300 15.02 52.91 47.38
C ASN A 300 13.95 53.08 48.48
N GLY A 301 12.97 53.97 48.25
CA GLY A 301 11.87 54.25 49.17
C GLY A 301 10.54 54.21 48.46
#